data_AF-A0A1W1XW29-F1
#
_entry.id   AF-A0A1W1XW29-F1
#
_cell.length_a   1.000
_cell.length_b   1.000
_cell.length_c   1.000
_cell.angle_alpha   90.00
_cell.angle_beta   90.00
_cell.angle_gamma   90.00
#
_symmetry.space_group_name_H-M   'P 1'
#
loop_
_entity.id
_entity.type
_entity.pdbx_description
1 polymer ?
#
loop_
_entity_poly.entity_id
_entity_poly.type
_entity_poly.pdbx_seq_one_letter_code
_entity_poly.pdbx_strand_id
1 'polypeptide(L)'
;MSARTYDPDLDDIRSMLVDVCRTIGTQGDFLVSGFGEARWPLDVPTDLPVFLEQLPAVLSAVRQGTGAGLDFYEQGIERTISFTPMGKLYLATCTSWTAWQAAPASMTIARADLEQMLQNASDAFMHALQHMTPALARHAWVRQWLAGAAV
;
A
#
# COMPACT_ATOMS: atom_id res chain seq x y z
N MET A 1 5.05 23.24 11.02
CA MET A 1 6.02 22.43 10.26
C MET A 1 6.48 23.27 9.09
N SER A 2 7.79 23.46 8.90
CA SER A 2 8.30 24.04 7.65
C SER A 2 8.01 23.03 6.55
N ALA A 3 7.28 23.44 5.50
CA ALA A 3 7.09 22.58 4.34
C ALA A 3 8.47 22.25 3.77
N ARG A 4 8.85 20.97 3.71
CA ARG A 4 9.99 20.54 2.91
C ARG A 4 9.72 21.01 1.48
N THR A 5 10.68 21.73 0.91
CA THR A 5 10.68 21.99 -0.52
C THR A 5 11.21 20.74 -1.19
N TYR A 6 10.38 20.10 -2.03
CA TYR A 6 10.80 18.93 -2.80
C TYR A 6 11.54 19.40 -4.04
N ASP A 7 12.71 18.83 -4.29
CA ASP A 7 13.53 19.09 -5.47
C ASP A 7 13.17 18.06 -6.56
N PRO A 8 12.57 18.45 -7.70
CA PRO A 8 12.19 17.50 -8.73
C PRO A 8 13.34 16.67 -9.34
N ASP A 9 14.59 17.10 -9.16
CA ASP A 9 15.77 16.37 -9.62
C ASP A 9 16.23 15.28 -8.63
N LEU A 10 15.82 15.37 -7.36
CA LEU A 10 16.24 14.48 -6.27
C LEU A 10 15.08 13.74 -5.57
N ASP A 11 13.88 14.28 -5.70
CA ASP A 11 12.67 13.81 -5.03
C ASP A 11 11.61 13.38 -6.05
N ASP A 12 10.75 12.47 -5.60
CA ASP A 12 9.56 12.04 -6.30
C ASP A 12 8.42 11.77 -5.29
N ILE A 13 7.38 11.07 -5.76
CA ILE A 13 6.28 10.68 -4.88
C ILE A 13 6.73 9.85 -3.68
N ARG A 14 7.77 9.01 -3.79
CA ARG A 14 8.25 8.15 -2.70
C ARG A 14 8.79 8.99 -1.55
N SER A 15 9.55 10.05 -1.86
CA SER A 15 9.96 11.05 -0.86
C SER A 15 8.76 11.64 -0.10
N MET A 16 7.69 11.99 -0.84
CA MET A 16 6.46 12.52 -0.22
C MET A 16 5.74 11.48 0.64
N LEU A 17 5.57 10.25 0.15
CA LEU A 17 4.90 9.18 0.89
C LEU A 17 5.63 8.90 2.21
N VAL A 18 6.96 8.80 2.17
CA VAL A 18 7.81 8.59 3.37
C VAL A 18 7.64 9.73 4.37
N ASP A 19 7.74 10.98 3.94
CA ASP A 19 7.65 12.14 4.85
C ASP A 19 6.25 12.27 5.48
N VAL A 20 5.20 12.02 4.69
CA VAL A 20 3.83 12.04 5.18
C VAL A 20 3.62 10.92 6.20
N CYS A 21 4.01 9.68 5.87
CA CYS A 21 3.86 8.53 6.76
C CYS A 21 4.64 8.69 8.07
N ARG A 22 5.87 9.21 8.02
CA ARG A 22 6.64 9.55 9.23
C ARG A 22 5.93 10.58 10.10
N THR A 23 5.24 11.54 9.49
CA THR A 23 4.50 12.57 10.22
C THR A 23 3.22 12.03 10.86
N ILE A 24 2.49 11.14 10.18
CA ILE A 24 1.26 10.52 10.71
C ILE A 24 1.51 9.26 11.56
N GLY A 25 2.76 8.85 11.72
CA GLY A 25 3.12 7.56 12.33
C GLY A 25 2.53 7.32 13.72
N THR A 26 2.26 8.38 14.48
CA THR A 26 1.66 8.31 15.82
C THR A 26 0.15 8.52 15.85
N GLN A 27 -0.47 8.76 14.69
CA GLN A 27 -1.87 9.14 14.54
C GLN A 27 -2.76 7.99 14.02
N GLY A 28 -2.18 6.82 13.73
CA GLY A 28 -2.90 5.67 13.23
C GLY A 28 -2.06 4.39 13.17
N ASP A 29 -2.72 3.30 12.76
CA ASP A 29 -2.12 1.97 12.61
C ASP A 29 -2.16 1.54 11.13
N PHE A 30 -1.12 0.85 10.68
CA PHE A 30 -1.15 0.09 9.44
C PHE A 30 -1.41 -1.38 9.75
N LEU A 31 -2.61 -1.87 9.41
CA LEU A 31 -3.08 -3.19 9.78
C LEU A 31 -3.16 -4.11 8.55
N VAL A 32 -2.28 -5.10 8.50
CA VAL A 32 -2.38 -6.24 7.57
C VAL A 32 -2.55 -7.51 8.38
N SER A 33 -3.44 -8.38 7.92
CA SER A 33 -3.78 -9.64 8.58
C SER A 33 -4.07 -10.71 7.55
N GLY A 34 -3.95 -11.97 7.95
CA GLY A 34 -4.20 -13.13 7.11
C GLY A 34 -3.05 -14.12 7.14
N PHE A 35 -3.21 -15.21 6.40
CA PHE A 35 -2.18 -16.24 6.20
C PHE A 35 -1.67 -16.86 7.51
N GLY A 36 -2.56 -16.97 8.50
CA GLY A 36 -2.26 -17.53 9.83
C GLY A 36 -1.88 -16.49 10.88
N GLU A 37 -1.79 -15.21 10.52
CA GLU A 37 -1.38 -14.15 11.43
C GLU A 37 -2.46 -13.06 11.55
N ALA A 38 -2.89 -12.79 12.78
CA ALA A 38 -3.96 -11.82 13.06
C ALA A 38 -3.52 -10.37 12.81
N ARG A 39 -2.23 -10.08 12.98
CA ARG A 39 -1.63 -8.77 12.72
C ARG A 39 -0.16 -8.96 12.36
N TRP A 40 0.19 -8.60 11.13
CA TRP A 40 1.58 -8.56 10.69
C TRP A 40 2.32 -7.45 11.46
N PRO A 41 3.63 -7.60 11.74
CA PRO A 41 4.40 -6.66 12.54
C PRO A 41 4.82 -5.41 11.73
N LEU A 42 3.86 -4.77 11.06
CA LEU A 42 4.04 -3.59 10.22
C LEU A 42 3.78 -2.30 11.00
N ASP A 43 4.41 -1.21 10.58
CA ASP A 43 4.19 0.13 11.08
C ASP A 43 3.86 1.16 9.99
N VAL A 44 3.43 2.34 10.43
CA VAL A 44 3.11 3.44 9.53
C VAL A 44 4.37 4.13 8.99
N PRO A 45 5.40 4.49 9.78
CA PRO A 45 6.55 5.24 9.28
C PRO A 45 7.40 4.54 8.21
N THR A 46 7.47 3.21 8.21
CA THR A 46 8.39 2.43 7.38
C THR A 46 7.66 1.57 6.36
N ASP A 47 6.64 0.80 6.77
CA ASP A 47 5.98 -0.14 5.88
C ASP A 47 4.89 0.49 5.00
N LEU A 48 4.10 1.42 5.55
CA LEU A 48 3.00 2.04 4.81
C LEU A 48 3.47 2.76 3.52
N PRO A 49 4.60 3.50 3.48
CA PRO A 49 5.13 4.07 2.24
C PRO A 49 5.34 3.05 1.13
N VAL A 50 5.92 1.89 1.47
CA VAL A 50 6.20 0.80 0.52
C VAL A 50 4.90 0.22 -0.04
N PHE A 51 3.90 0.04 0.82
CA PHE A 51 2.57 -0.38 0.39
C PHE A 51 1.90 0.67 -0.51
N LEU A 52 1.96 1.96 -0.14
CA LEU A 52 1.33 3.05 -0.87
C LEU A 52 1.96 3.26 -2.26
N GLU A 53 3.27 3.05 -2.41
CA GLU A 53 3.94 3.11 -3.72
C GLU A 53 3.31 2.15 -4.73
N GLN A 54 2.97 0.94 -4.30
CA GLN A 54 2.40 -0.12 -5.13
C GLN A 54 0.88 0.00 -5.31
N LEU A 55 0.19 0.61 -4.33
CA LEU A 55 -1.25 0.60 -4.19
C LEU A 55 -2.03 1.00 -5.46
N PRO A 56 -1.72 2.11 -6.16
CA PRO A 56 -2.50 2.50 -7.33
C PRO A 56 -2.43 1.50 -8.48
N ALA A 57 -1.25 0.93 -8.73
CA ALA A 57 -1.06 -0.08 -9.77
C ALA A 57 -1.84 -1.37 -9.43
N VAL A 58 -1.77 -1.81 -8.18
CA VAL A 58 -2.51 -2.98 -7.67
C VAL A 58 -4.02 -2.77 -7.76
N LEU A 59 -4.51 -1.62 -7.29
CA LEU A 59 -5.93 -1.26 -7.37
C LEU A 59 -6.42 -1.20 -8.82
N SER A 60 -5.63 -0.64 -9.73
CA SER A 60 -5.94 -0.62 -11.16
C SER A 60 -6.02 -2.02 -11.76
N ALA A 61 -5.08 -2.91 -11.44
CA ALA A 61 -5.09 -4.30 -11.89
C ALA A 61 -6.31 -5.07 -11.35
N VAL A 62 -6.65 -4.92 -10.07
CA VAL A 62 -7.85 -5.53 -9.47
C VAL A 62 -9.13 -5.05 -10.14
N ARG A 63 -9.23 -3.75 -10.46
CA ARG A 63 -10.34 -3.17 -11.24
C ARG A 63 -10.43 -3.67 -12.67
N GLN A 64 -9.32 -4.06 -13.27
CA GLN A 64 -9.29 -4.66 -14.59
C GLN A 64 -9.53 -6.17 -14.55
N GLY A 65 -9.53 -6.77 -13.36
CA GLY A 65 -9.65 -8.23 -13.20
C GLY A 65 -8.37 -8.96 -13.62
N THR A 66 -7.22 -8.29 -13.60
CA THR A 66 -5.90 -8.86 -13.93
C THR A 66 -5.12 -9.23 -12.67
N GLY A 67 -4.01 -9.94 -12.85
CA GLY A 67 -3.14 -10.32 -11.74
C GLY A 67 -2.39 -9.11 -11.17
N ALA A 68 -2.13 -9.14 -9.86
CA ALA A 68 -1.42 -8.09 -9.14
C ALA A 68 -0.58 -8.68 -8.00
N GLY A 69 0.34 -7.89 -7.45
CA GLY A 69 1.16 -8.30 -6.30
C GLY A 69 1.37 -7.14 -5.34
N LEU A 70 1.47 -7.46 -4.05
CA LEU A 70 1.91 -6.54 -3.00
C LEU A 70 3.12 -7.13 -2.32
N ASP A 71 4.19 -6.35 -2.25
CA ASP A 71 5.42 -6.72 -1.60
C ASP A 71 5.65 -5.92 -0.32
N PHE A 72 6.16 -6.61 0.70
CA PHE A 72 6.52 -6.09 2.00
C PHE A 72 7.98 -6.46 2.24
N TYR A 73 8.89 -5.51 2.06
CA TYR A 73 10.33 -5.76 2.02
C TYR A 73 11.08 -5.46 3.33
N GLU A 74 10.39 -4.93 4.34
CA GLU A 74 11.04 -4.56 5.61
C GLU A 74 11.57 -5.79 6.37
N GLN A 75 12.67 -5.56 7.10
CA GLN A 75 13.41 -6.63 7.76
C GLN A 75 12.53 -7.42 8.74
N GLY A 76 12.56 -8.74 8.61
CA GLY A 76 11.76 -9.64 9.45
C GLY A 76 10.33 -9.86 8.95
N ILE A 77 9.92 -9.19 7.88
CA ILE A 77 8.64 -9.42 7.20
C ILE A 77 8.91 -10.16 5.91
N GLU A 78 9.51 -9.48 4.93
CA GLU A 78 9.90 -10.01 3.62
C GLU A 78 8.85 -10.97 3.03
N ARG A 79 7.67 -10.42 2.69
CA ARG A 79 6.51 -11.17 2.19
C ARG A 79 5.99 -10.59 0.89
N THR A 80 5.50 -11.47 0.02
CA THR A 80 4.80 -11.10 -1.22
C THR A 80 3.42 -11.73 -1.20
N ILE A 81 2.38 -10.93 -1.44
CA ILE A 81 1.02 -11.41 -1.69
C ILE A 81 0.74 -11.30 -3.20
N SER A 82 0.62 -12.44 -3.87
CA SER A 82 0.22 -12.52 -5.28
C SER A 82 -1.28 -12.75 -5.40
N PHE A 83 -1.96 -11.94 -6.20
CA PHE A 83 -3.38 -12.03 -6.48
C PHE A 83 -3.61 -12.58 -7.89
N THR A 84 -4.13 -13.80 -8.00
CA THR A 84 -4.49 -14.44 -9.28
C THR A 84 -5.99 -14.40 -9.49
N PRO A 85 -6.51 -13.79 -10.58
CA PRO A 85 -7.95 -13.68 -10.82
C PRO A 85 -8.58 -15.04 -11.15
N MET A 86 -9.74 -15.30 -10.56
CA MET A 86 -10.58 -16.50 -10.73
C MET A 86 -12.05 -16.09 -10.95
N GLY A 87 -12.30 -15.25 -11.95
CA GLY A 87 -13.62 -14.70 -12.22
C GLY A 87 -14.00 -13.61 -11.22
N LYS A 88 -14.96 -13.89 -10.33
CA LYS A 88 -15.38 -12.94 -9.26
C LYS A 88 -14.54 -13.04 -7.99
N LEU A 89 -13.62 -13.99 -7.93
CA LEU A 89 -12.72 -14.21 -6.81
C LEU A 89 -11.28 -13.95 -7.24
N TYR A 90 -10.42 -13.72 -6.26
CA TYR A 90 -8.98 -13.82 -6.39
C TYR A 90 -8.47 -14.94 -5.49
N LEU A 91 -7.49 -15.69 -5.98
CA LEU A 91 -6.61 -16.50 -5.14
C LEU A 91 -5.46 -15.61 -4.69
N ALA A 92 -5.45 -15.26 -3.41
CA ALA A 92 -4.34 -14.56 -2.77
C ALA A 92 -3.35 -15.60 -2.22
N THR A 93 -2.10 -15.53 -2.64
CA THR A 93 -1.02 -16.44 -2.20
C THR A 93 0.07 -15.63 -1.53
N CYS A 94 0.41 -15.96 -0.28
CA CYS A 94 1.48 -15.33 0.46
C CYS A 94 2.75 -16.19 0.37
N THR A 95 3.82 -15.59 -0.13
CA THR A 95 5.18 -16.15 -0.11
C THR A 95 5.98 -15.38 0.93
N SER A 96 6.68 -16.10 1.80
CA SER A 96 7.59 -15.51 2.80
C SER A 96 9.02 -15.87 2.48
N TRP A 97 9.93 -14.92 2.64
CA TRP A 97 11.37 -15.08 2.44
C TRP A 97 12.13 -15.21 3.79
N THR A 98 11.39 -15.29 4.90
CA THR A 98 11.92 -15.52 6.26
C THR A 98 11.65 -16.95 6.75
N ALA A 99 12.04 -17.23 8.00
CA ALA A 99 11.67 -18.46 8.69
C ALA A 99 10.16 -18.58 8.99
N TRP A 100 9.42 -17.46 9.03
CA TRP A 100 7.96 -17.50 9.13
C TRP A 100 7.36 -18.01 7.81
N GLN A 101 6.34 -18.85 7.88
CA GLN A 101 5.68 -19.42 6.71
C GLN A 101 4.16 -19.24 6.83
N ALA A 102 3.54 -18.86 5.72
CA ALA A 102 2.10 -18.63 5.65
C ALA A 102 1.31 -19.94 5.86
N ALA A 103 0.33 -19.90 6.76
CA ALA A 103 -0.51 -21.05 7.09
C ALA A 103 -1.97 -20.61 7.32
N PRO A 104 -2.86 -20.70 6.31
CA PRO A 104 -2.62 -21.28 4.98
C PRO A 104 -1.76 -20.35 4.08
N ALA A 105 -1.08 -20.95 3.10
CA ALA A 105 -0.30 -20.20 2.11
C ALA A 105 -1.17 -19.44 1.09
N SER A 106 -2.40 -19.90 0.88
CA SER A 106 -3.34 -19.25 -0.03
C SER A 106 -4.75 -19.18 0.54
N MET A 107 -5.49 -18.16 0.12
CA MET A 107 -6.88 -17.94 0.47
C MET A 107 -7.64 -17.32 -0.69
N THR A 108 -8.97 -17.46 -0.67
CA THR A 108 -9.83 -16.80 -1.66
C THR A 108 -10.42 -15.53 -1.06
N ILE A 109 -10.48 -14.48 -1.88
CA ILE A 109 -11.12 -13.20 -1.54
C ILE A 109 -12.02 -12.78 -2.70
N ALA A 110 -13.19 -12.22 -2.41
CA ALA A 110 -14.02 -11.67 -3.47
C ALA A 110 -13.32 -10.46 -4.09
N ARG A 111 -13.40 -10.33 -5.42
CA ARG A 111 -12.81 -9.18 -6.13
C ARG A 111 -13.33 -7.85 -5.58
N ALA A 112 -14.63 -7.76 -5.30
CA ALA A 112 -15.25 -6.57 -4.74
C ALA A 112 -14.69 -6.21 -3.35
N ASP A 113 -14.45 -7.22 -2.50
CA ASP A 113 -13.89 -7.01 -1.16
C ASP A 113 -12.43 -6.55 -1.26
N LEU A 114 -11.63 -7.19 -2.11
CA LEU A 114 -10.24 -6.78 -2.35
C LEU A 114 -10.16 -5.35 -2.89
N GLU A 115 -10.98 -5.01 -3.87
CA GLU A 115 -11.06 -3.65 -4.41
C GLU A 115 -11.43 -2.64 -3.31
N GLN A 116 -12.43 -2.96 -2.49
CA GLN A 116 -12.85 -2.09 -1.39
C GLN A 116 -11.76 -1.91 -0.33
N MET A 117 -11.02 -2.97 0.03
CA MET A 117 -9.91 -2.88 0.98
C MET A 117 -8.80 -1.94 0.47
N LEU A 118 -8.41 -2.10 -0.80
CA LEU A 118 -7.38 -1.26 -1.43
C LEU A 118 -7.85 0.20 -1.57
N GLN A 119 -9.12 0.40 -1.97
CA GLN A 119 -9.70 1.74 -2.08
C GLN A 119 -9.78 2.43 -0.71
N ASN A 120 -10.21 1.73 0.34
CA ASN A 120 -10.25 2.26 1.70
C ASN A 120 -8.87 2.72 2.19
N ALA A 121 -7.81 1.97 1.88
CA ALA A 121 -6.45 2.36 2.23
C ALA A 121 -6.01 3.64 1.49
N SER A 122 -6.33 3.75 0.19
CA SER A 122 -6.06 4.94 -0.62
C SER A 122 -6.80 6.17 -0.08
N ASP A 123 -8.10 6.02 0.23
CA ASP A 123 -8.95 7.09 0.74
C ASP A 123 -8.51 7.55 2.13
N ALA A 124 -8.16 6.62 3.01
CA ALA A 124 -7.65 6.93 4.36
C ALA A 124 -6.36 7.75 4.28
N PHE A 125 -5.42 7.37 3.41
CA PHE A 125 -4.20 8.12 3.19
C PHE A 125 -4.48 9.51 2.62
N MET A 126 -5.33 9.62 1.59
CA MET A 126 -5.68 10.90 0.99
C MET A 126 -6.40 11.83 1.98
N HIS A 127 -7.27 11.30 2.83
CA HIS A 127 -7.91 12.05 3.89
C HIS A 127 -6.88 12.61 4.88
N ALA A 128 -5.93 11.79 5.33
CA ALA A 128 -4.85 12.23 6.22
C ALA A 128 -3.99 13.32 5.55
N LEU A 129 -3.58 13.12 4.29
CA LEU A 129 -2.78 14.08 3.53
C LEU A 129 -3.49 15.43 3.35
N GLN A 130 -4.79 15.41 3.04
CA GLN A 130 -5.61 16.61 2.91
C GLN A 130 -5.71 17.40 4.22
N HIS A 131 -5.85 16.71 5.36
CA HIS A 131 -5.93 17.35 6.67
C HIS A 131 -4.61 17.97 7.10
N MET A 132 -3.48 17.31 6.81
CA MET A 132 -2.17 17.80 7.19
C MET A 132 -1.68 18.94 6.30
N THR A 133 -1.71 18.71 4.98
CA THR A 133 -1.14 19.65 4.01
C THR A 133 -1.98 19.65 2.72
N PRO A 134 -3.06 20.46 2.66
CA PRO A 134 -3.89 20.59 1.45
C PRO A 134 -3.11 20.94 0.17
N ALA A 135 -1.96 21.60 0.31
CA ALA A 135 -1.08 21.91 -0.81
C ALA A 135 -0.42 20.64 -1.40
N LEU A 136 0.08 19.73 -0.56
CA LEU A 136 0.68 18.46 -1.01
C LEU A 136 -0.37 17.53 -1.62
N ALA A 137 -1.59 17.51 -1.08
CA ALA A 137 -2.70 16.75 -1.67
C ALA A 137 -3.01 17.15 -3.13
N ARG A 138 -2.67 18.38 -3.54
CA ARG A 138 -2.84 18.89 -4.91
C ARG A 138 -1.57 18.80 -5.76
N HIS A 139 -0.48 18.25 -5.21
CA HIS A 139 0.78 18.13 -5.92
C HIS A 139 0.64 17.27 -7.19
N ALA A 140 1.45 17.55 -8.21
CA ALA A 140 1.40 16.82 -9.48
C ALA A 140 1.69 15.32 -9.28
N TRP A 141 2.68 14.99 -8.46
CA TRP A 141 3.04 13.61 -8.13
C TRP A 141 1.90 12.83 -7.46
N VAL A 142 1.14 13.45 -6.56
CA VAL A 142 -0.01 12.80 -5.92
C VAL A 142 -1.11 12.50 -6.95
N ARG A 143 -1.35 13.43 -7.88
CA ARG A 143 -2.32 13.21 -8.97
C ARG A 143 -1.88 12.10 -9.93
N GLN A 144 -0.60 12.03 -10.25
CA GLN A 144 -0.03 10.97 -11.09
C GLN A 144 -0.09 9.61 -10.40
N TRP A 145 0.28 9.56 -9.12
CA TRP A 145 0.15 8.38 -8.26
C TRP A 145 -1.29 7.86 -8.24
N LEU A 146 -2.28 8.73 -7.97
CA LEU A 146 -3.70 8.34 -8.01
C LEU A 146 -4.16 7.79 -9.36
N ALA A 147 -3.55 8.23 -10.46
CA ALA A 147 -3.89 7.74 -11.80
C ALA A 147 -3.31 6.35 -12.11
N GLY A 148 -2.52 5.76 -11.20
CA GLY A 148 -1.85 4.48 -11.44
C GLY A 148 -0.66 4.60 -12.40
N ALA A 149 -0.14 5.81 -12.61
CA ALA A 149 1.10 5.98 -13.34
C ALA A 149 2.23 5.34 -12.53
N ALA A 150 2.97 4.43 -13.15
CA ALA A 150 4.18 3.87 -12.56
C ALA A 150 5.12 5.02 -12.16
N VAL A 151 5.68 4.92 -10.96
CA VAL A 151 6.74 5.80 -10.45
C VAL A 151 8.06 5.42 -11.10
#